data_AF-A0A831P8E4-F1
#
_entry.id   AF-A0A831P8E4-F1
#
_cell.length_a   1.000
_cell.length_b   1.000
_cell.length_c   1.000
_cell.angle_alpha   90.00
_cell.angle_beta   90.00
_cell.angle_gamma   90.00
#
_symmetry.space_group_name_H-M   'P 1'
#
loop_
_entity.id
_entity.type
_entity.pdbx_description
1 polymer ?
#
loop_
_entity_poly.entity_id
_entity_poly.type
_entity_poly.pdbx_seq_one_letter_code
_entity_poly.pdbx_strand_id
1 'polypeptide(L)'
;MKRLIVPMGLLFGLFAILGVVRADDHSPVSLTARPAKTTLRPGETVTVVLSNFCDSAGNPADKMERIVVVANAGEILGGASAEMPMTPTGNQQAFQVGEGTVEFDYRAPLHCQKDEVKITFLNSLAYGEIDKIPMNLTEPYQTIATLTLKLNCAHYLLLEYNEDYLRLYGKERKDHRIRAILRIDLEPWVADNMLRVTNLSLLEFQGSANRVSATDQEHMQADTASPDFYNQLLLLFLDPESDDVQGLIYEDVPLLIDWHGDEIPEGPPDRINVGPVSEHRPDKREARKAGQDLAGDFPTDNETARRLRRMQRSLTQQFSATQVHPDNRVKTTQGETFFAGEGSWEKKFSNGHHRKTYRWELLLD
;
A
#
# COMPACT_ATOMS: atom_id res chain seq x y z
N MET A 1 -85.69 18.26 8.96
CA MET A 1 -85.22 17.44 7.81
C MET A 1 -85.00 18.33 6.59
N LYS A 2 -83.78 18.41 6.07
CA LYS A 2 -83.42 18.35 4.64
C LYS A 2 -81.90 18.47 4.51
N ARG A 3 -81.30 17.63 3.66
CA ARG A 3 -79.85 17.51 3.50
C ARG A 3 -79.32 18.74 2.76
N LEU A 4 -78.25 19.36 3.25
CA LEU A 4 -77.46 20.28 2.44
C LEU A 4 -76.40 19.47 1.70
N ILE A 5 -76.38 19.61 0.38
CA ILE A 5 -75.48 18.88 -0.52
C ILE A 5 -74.17 19.67 -0.59
N VAL A 6 -73.05 19.05 -0.20
CA VAL A 6 -71.72 19.61 -0.45
C VAL A 6 -71.32 19.22 -1.88
N PRO A 7 -70.99 20.17 -2.77
CA PRO A 7 -70.57 19.84 -4.12
C PRO A 7 -69.16 19.24 -4.10
N MET A 8 -69.01 18.13 -4.81
CA MET A 8 -67.74 17.42 -5.01
C MET A 8 -66.86 18.21 -5.99
N GLY A 9 -66.09 19.16 -5.47
CA GLY A 9 -65.10 19.93 -6.24
C GLY A 9 -63.83 19.11 -6.49
N LEU A 10 -63.48 18.91 -7.76
CA LEU A 10 -62.27 18.18 -8.17
C LEU A 10 -61.00 18.86 -7.62
N LEU A 11 -60.27 18.19 -6.74
CA LEU A 11 -58.82 18.38 -6.63
C LEU A 11 -58.13 17.52 -7.71
N PHE A 12 -58.17 17.99 -8.95
CA PHE A 12 -57.37 17.41 -10.03
C PHE A 12 -56.16 18.29 -10.33
N GLY A 13 -54.99 17.78 -9.93
CA GLY A 13 -53.72 17.98 -10.60
C GLY A 13 -53.39 19.41 -11.07
N LEU A 14 -53.01 20.28 -10.14
CA LEU A 14 -51.98 21.26 -10.46
C LEU A 14 -50.65 20.51 -10.55
N PHE A 15 -50.45 19.75 -11.63
CA PHE A 15 -49.09 19.40 -12.06
C PHE A 15 -48.44 20.71 -12.44
N ALA A 16 -47.75 21.31 -11.47
CA ALA A 16 -46.79 22.36 -11.76
C ALA A 16 -45.82 21.77 -12.78
N ILE A 17 -45.83 22.34 -13.98
CA ILE A 17 -44.76 22.17 -14.94
C ILE A 17 -43.55 22.87 -14.32
N LEU A 18 -42.87 22.19 -13.37
CA LEU A 18 -41.45 22.39 -13.23
C LEU A 18 -40.89 21.97 -14.58
N GLY A 19 -40.56 22.97 -15.38
CA GLY A 19 -39.65 22.76 -16.49
C GLY A 19 -38.42 22.09 -15.89
N VAL A 20 -38.18 20.86 -16.30
CA VAL A 20 -36.87 20.24 -16.15
C VAL A 20 -35.90 21.23 -16.77
N VAL A 21 -35.16 21.94 -15.93
CA VAL A 21 -34.10 22.84 -16.37
C VAL A 21 -33.21 21.96 -17.24
N ARG A 22 -33.04 22.38 -18.49
CA ARG A 22 -32.17 21.65 -19.42
C ARG A 22 -30.81 21.54 -18.75
N ALA A 23 -30.14 20.40 -18.91
CA ALA A 23 -28.69 20.40 -18.76
C ALA A 23 -28.18 21.52 -19.67
N ASP A 24 -27.53 22.53 -19.09
CA ASP A 24 -27.09 23.69 -19.86
C ASP A 24 -26.12 23.21 -20.94
N ASP A 25 -26.26 23.76 -22.14
CA ASP A 25 -25.66 23.24 -23.38
C ASP A 25 -24.13 23.45 -23.47
N HIS A 26 -23.50 23.72 -22.33
CA HIS A 26 -22.12 24.14 -22.15
C HIS A 26 -21.31 23.23 -21.22
N SER A 27 -21.99 22.32 -20.48
CA SER A 27 -21.29 21.31 -19.69
C SER A 27 -20.45 20.41 -20.59
N PRO A 28 -19.19 20.10 -20.21
CA PRO A 28 -18.34 19.27 -21.03
C PRO A 28 -18.96 17.89 -21.19
N VAL A 29 -18.96 17.37 -22.41
CA VAL A 29 -19.34 15.98 -22.74
C VAL A 29 -18.13 15.16 -23.19
N SER A 30 -16.99 15.82 -23.45
CA SER A 30 -15.73 15.21 -23.86
C SER A 30 -14.53 16.02 -23.37
N LEU A 31 -13.39 15.33 -23.18
CA LEU A 31 -12.09 15.93 -22.87
C LEU A 31 -10.95 15.06 -23.39
N THR A 32 -9.73 15.60 -23.39
CA THR A 32 -8.48 14.87 -23.61
C THR A 32 -7.70 14.75 -22.30
N ALA A 33 -7.52 13.54 -21.80
CA ALA A 33 -6.65 13.25 -20.65
C ALA A 33 -5.27 12.76 -21.10
N ARG A 34 -4.19 13.33 -20.55
CA ARG A 34 -2.80 12.97 -20.86
C ARG A 34 -1.99 12.81 -19.56
N PRO A 35 -1.67 11.58 -19.14
CA PRO A 35 -0.72 11.36 -18.05
C PRO A 35 0.72 11.59 -18.55
N ALA A 36 1.60 12.07 -17.68
CA ALA A 36 3.04 12.15 -17.99
C ALA A 36 3.69 10.76 -18.16
N LYS A 37 3.08 9.70 -17.60
CA LYS A 37 3.55 8.31 -17.66
C LYS A 37 2.35 7.35 -17.65
N THR A 38 2.34 6.35 -18.53
CA THR A 38 1.22 5.40 -18.71
C THR A 38 1.34 4.12 -17.89
N THR A 39 2.54 3.82 -17.37
CA THR A 39 2.82 2.65 -16.52
C THR A 39 3.46 3.10 -15.21
N LEU A 40 2.83 2.80 -14.09
CA LEU A 40 3.24 3.24 -12.75
C LEU A 40 3.69 2.06 -11.89
N ARG A 41 4.64 2.30 -10.98
CA ARG A 41 4.92 1.40 -9.84
C ARG A 41 3.99 1.71 -8.66
N PRO A 42 3.79 0.80 -7.69
CA PRO A 42 3.06 1.09 -6.46
C PRO A 42 3.58 2.37 -5.78
N GLY A 43 2.65 3.22 -5.33
CA GLY A 43 2.93 4.52 -4.71
C GLY A 43 3.61 5.56 -5.60
N GLU A 44 3.87 5.28 -6.88
CA GLU A 44 4.41 6.28 -7.82
C GLU A 44 3.36 7.35 -8.12
N THR A 45 3.77 8.61 -8.09
CA THR A 45 2.94 9.76 -8.44
C THR A 45 3.20 10.20 -9.87
N VAL A 46 2.15 10.50 -10.62
CA VAL A 46 2.21 11.01 -11.99
C VAL A 46 1.25 12.19 -12.17
N THR A 47 1.72 13.24 -12.83
CA THR A 47 0.88 14.37 -13.23
C THR A 47 -0.01 13.99 -14.41
N VAL A 48 -1.28 14.37 -14.34
CA VAL A 48 -2.30 14.17 -15.38
C VAL A 48 -2.83 15.52 -15.82
N VAL A 49 -2.72 15.81 -17.11
CA VAL A 49 -3.22 17.04 -17.73
C VAL A 49 -4.50 16.74 -18.50
N LEU A 50 -5.58 17.44 -18.16
CA LEU A 50 -6.85 17.42 -18.85
C LEU A 50 -6.98 18.69 -19.69
N SER A 51 -7.44 18.56 -20.93
CA SER A 51 -7.51 19.65 -21.92
C SER A 51 -8.61 19.38 -22.94
N ASN A 52 -8.90 20.35 -23.81
CA ASN A 52 -9.92 20.23 -24.88
C ASN A 52 -11.30 19.81 -24.33
N PHE A 53 -11.75 20.46 -23.26
CA PHE A 53 -13.10 20.30 -22.74
C PHE A 53 -14.10 20.85 -23.76
N CYS A 54 -14.96 19.99 -24.32
CA CYS A 54 -15.96 20.41 -25.31
C CYS A 54 -17.38 20.04 -24.90
N ASP A 55 -18.31 20.94 -25.20
CA ASP A 55 -19.76 20.83 -25.00
C ASP A 55 -20.45 19.89 -26.01
N SER A 56 -21.78 19.78 -25.93
CA SER A 56 -22.59 18.89 -26.79
C SER A 56 -22.52 19.26 -28.28
N ALA A 57 -22.25 20.53 -28.59
CA ALA A 57 -22.12 21.08 -29.93
C ALA A 57 -20.66 21.11 -30.44
N GLY A 58 -19.69 20.72 -29.60
CA GLY A 58 -18.26 20.70 -29.91
C GLY A 58 -17.53 22.03 -29.68
N ASN A 59 -18.16 23.01 -29.04
CA ASN A 59 -17.47 24.25 -28.64
C ASN A 59 -16.69 24.02 -27.33
N PRO A 60 -15.69 24.86 -27.01
CA PRO A 60 -15.05 24.83 -25.70
C PRO A 60 -16.07 25.03 -24.57
N ALA A 61 -16.01 24.19 -23.54
CA ALA A 61 -16.83 24.30 -22.34
C ALA A 61 -16.56 25.60 -21.56
N ASP A 62 -17.54 26.11 -20.80
CA ASP A 62 -17.36 27.33 -20.01
C ASP A 62 -16.34 27.10 -18.87
N LYS A 63 -15.54 28.12 -18.57
CA LYS A 63 -14.56 28.09 -17.48
C LYS A 63 -15.16 27.87 -16.09
N MET A 64 -16.44 28.17 -15.92
CA MET A 64 -17.19 27.95 -14.68
C MET A 64 -17.67 26.51 -14.50
N GLU A 65 -17.59 25.68 -15.55
CA GLU A 65 -17.92 24.25 -15.50
C GLU A 65 -17.02 23.49 -14.54
N ARG A 66 -17.53 22.35 -14.08
CA ARG A 66 -16.86 21.49 -13.10
C ARG A 66 -16.81 20.06 -13.57
N ILE A 67 -15.72 19.41 -13.20
CA ILE A 67 -15.54 17.98 -13.38
C ILE A 67 -15.34 17.30 -12.04
N VAL A 68 -15.76 16.05 -11.97
CA VAL A 68 -15.47 15.14 -10.87
C VAL A 68 -14.56 14.04 -11.42
N VAL A 69 -13.41 13.85 -10.78
CA VAL A 69 -12.44 12.81 -11.11
C VAL A 69 -12.55 11.71 -10.06
N VAL A 70 -12.70 10.47 -10.51
CA VAL A 70 -12.87 9.29 -9.64
C VAL A 70 -11.84 8.23 -10.04
N ALA A 71 -10.97 7.85 -9.11
CA ALA A 71 -10.03 6.74 -9.31
C ALA A 71 -10.56 5.48 -8.62
N ASN A 72 -10.63 4.36 -9.33
CA ASN A 72 -11.10 3.08 -8.76
C ASN A 72 -10.13 2.49 -7.71
N ALA A 73 -8.86 2.92 -7.72
CA ALA A 73 -7.83 2.63 -6.73
C ALA A 73 -6.75 3.72 -6.78
N GLY A 74 -5.98 3.86 -5.69
CA GLY A 74 -5.01 4.96 -5.53
C GLY A 74 -5.68 6.27 -5.14
N GLU A 75 -5.01 7.39 -5.37
CA GLU A 75 -5.40 8.70 -4.85
C GLU A 75 -5.19 9.82 -5.87
N ILE A 76 -6.16 10.74 -5.95
CA ILE A 76 -6.07 11.98 -6.71
C ILE A 76 -5.65 13.09 -5.74
N LEU A 77 -4.79 13.99 -6.18
CA LEU A 77 -4.20 15.05 -5.37
C LEU A 77 -4.43 16.43 -6.04
N GLY A 78 -4.67 17.46 -5.22
CA GLY A 78 -4.77 18.86 -5.67
C GLY A 78 -6.18 19.37 -5.98
N GLY A 79 -7.20 18.52 -5.98
CA GLY A 79 -8.60 18.92 -6.08
C GLY A 79 -9.30 19.03 -4.72
N ALA A 80 -10.56 19.47 -4.72
CA ALA A 80 -11.37 19.46 -3.50
C ALA A 80 -12.05 18.10 -3.31
N SER A 81 -12.01 17.56 -2.09
CA SER A 81 -12.79 16.36 -1.74
C SER A 81 -14.27 16.61 -1.98
N ALA A 82 -14.91 15.82 -2.86
CA ALA A 82 -16.34 15.92 -3.12
C ALA A 82 -17.10 15.00 -2.16
N GLU A 83 -17.95 15.58 -1.32
CA GLU A 83 -18.67 14.84 -0.27
C GLU A 83 -19.89 14.12 -0.85
N MET A 84 -19.79 12.82 -1.11
CA MET A 84 -20.97 11.97 -1.36
C MET A 84 -20.90 10.59 -0.70
N PRO A 85 -22.01 10.06 -0.12
CA PRO A 85 -21.97 8.86 0.72
C PRO A 85 -22.30 7.54 -0.02
N MET A 86 -22.47 7.54 -1.35
CA MET A 86 -23.08 6.41 -2.08
C MET A 86 -22.18 5.80 -3.15
N THR A 87 -20.96 5.38 -2.74
CA THR A 87 -20.17 4.19 -3.16
C THR A 87 -20.01 3.79 -4.65
N PRO A 88 -18.85 3.24 -5.08
CA PRO A 88 -17.92 2.45 -4.26
C PRO A 88 -16.45 2.87 -4.27
N THR A 89 -15.83 2.80 -3.08
CA THR A 89 -14.42 2.47 -2.81
C THR A 89 -13.29 3.28 -3.48
N GLY A 90 -13.58 4.31 -4.27
CA GLY A 90 -12.60 5.13 -4.95
C GLY A 90 -12.29 6.46 -4.24
N ASN A 91 -11.12 7.03 -4.53
CA ASN A 91 -10.82 8.42 -4.22
C ASN A 91 -11.51 9.33 -5.26
N GLN A 92 -12.14 10.42 -4.79
CA GLN A 92 -12.91 11.34 -5.63
C GLN A 92 -12.56 12.79 -5.31
N GLN A 93 -12.24 13.58 -6.34
CA GLN A 93 -11.99 15.02 -6.21
C GLN A 93 -12.66 15.82 -7.33
N ALA A 94 -13.12 17.02 -7.00
CA ALA A 94 -13.74 17.96 -7.91
C ALA A 94 -12.79 19.10 -8.28
N PHE A 95 -12.85 19.51 -9.55
CA PHE A 95 -12.02 20.55 -10.15
C PHE A 95 -12.87 21.49 -11.01
N GLN A 96 -12.50 22.77 -11.08
CA GLN A 96 -13.06 23.72 -12.03
C GLN A 96 -12.29 23.66 -13.36
N VAL A 97 -12.98 23.77 -14.50
CA VAL A 97 -12.36 23.74 -15.83
C VAL A 97 -11.41 24.92 -16.06
N GLY A 98 -11.72 26.10 -15.51
CA GLY A 98 -10.85 27.27 -15.56
C GLY A 98 -10.54 27.67 -17.01
N GLU A 99 -9.29 28.00 -17.32
CA GLU A 99 -8.85 28.41 -18.67
C GLU A 99 -8.74 27.21 -19.65
N GLY A 100 -9.62 26.22 -19.54
CA GLY A 100 -9.71 25.05 -20.43
C GLY A 100 -8.64 23.97 -20.23
N THR A 101 -7.90 24.03 -19.11
CA THR A 101 -6.89 23.04 -18.72
C THR A 101 -6.97 22.78 -17.22
N VAL A 102 -6.98 21.50 -16.82
CA VAL A 102 -6.90 21.08 -15.41
C VAL A 102 -5.70 20.17 -15.25
N GLU A 103 -4.86 20.43 -14.26
CA GLU A 103 -3.68 19.64 -13.94
C GLU A 103 -3.81 19.12 -12.50
N PHE A 104 -3.54 17.83 -12.30
CA PHE A 104 -3.59 17.20 -10.99
C PHE A 104 -2.57 16.06 -10.91
N ASP A 105 -2.14 15.71 -9.72
CA ASP A 105 -1.28 14.56 -9.49
C ASP A 105 -2.10 13.33 -9.09
N TYR A 106 -1.76 12.17 -9.65
CA TYR A 106 -2.34 10.88 -9.30
C TYR A 106 -1.27 9.98 -8.68
N ARG A 107 -1.54 9.45 -7.49
CA ARG A 107 -0.70 8.48 -6.77
C ARG A 107 -1.27 7.08 -6.95
N ALA A 108 -0.48 6.18 -7.54
CA ALA A 108 -0.83 4.77 -7.69
C ALA A 108 -1.10 4.09 -6.33
N PRO A 109 -2.00 3.09 -6.26
CA PRO A 109 -2.22 2.35 -5.02
C PRO A 109 -0.94 1.67 -4.53
N LEU A 110 -0.82 1.51 -3.21
CA LEU A 110 0.32 0.83 -2.59
C LEU A 110 0.22 -0.70 -2.73
N HIS A 111 -1.01 -1.22 -2.76
CA HIS A 111 -1.32 -2.62 -3.02
C HIS A 111 -1.97 -2.76 -4.39
N CYS A 112 -1.31 -3.46 -5.30
CA CYS A 112 -1.89 -3.81 -6.58
C CYS A 112 -2.74 -5.08 -6.39
N GLN A 113 -4.04 -4.99 -6.71
CA GLN A 113 -4.92 -6.15 -6.87
C GLN A 113 -5.18 -6.46 -8.35
N LYS A 114 -4.69 -5.59 -9.24
CA LYS A 114 -4.91 -5.57 -10.69
C LYS A 114 -3.75 -4.81 -11.34
N ASP A 115 -3.43 -5.20 -12.56
CA ASP A 115 -2.45 -4.56 -13.47
C ASP A 115 -2.96 -3.26 -14.11
N GLU A 116 -4.21 -2.85 -13.85
CA GLU A 116 -4.82 -1.63 -14.39
C GLU A 116 -5.64 -0.84 -13.35
N VAL A 117 -5.43 0.49 -13.37
CA VAL A 117 -6.27 1.50 -12.71
C VAL A 117 -7.11 2.22 -13.76
N LYS A 118 -8.35 2.56 -13.40
CA LYS A 118 -9.26 3.38 -14.20
C LYS A 118 -9.58 4.67 -13.46
N ILE A 119 -9.15 5.78 -14.03
CA ILE A 119 -9.53 7.13 -13.63
C ILE A 119 -10.68 7.55 -14.54
N THR A 120 -11.84 7.81 -13.94
CA THR A 120 -13.06 8.20 -14.64
C THR A 120 -13.28 9.69 -14.46
N PHE A 121 -13.54 10.39 -15.55
CA PHE A 121 -13.87 11.81 -15.56
C PHE A 121 -15.36 11.93 -15.80
N LEU A 122 -16.04 12.63 -14.90
CA LEU A 122 -17.46 12.92 -14.99
C LEU A 122 -17.67 14.43 -15.05
N ASN A 123 -18.66 14.87 -15.80
CA ASN A 123 -19.15 16.25 -15.68
C ASN A 123 -20.03 16.41 -14.43
N SER A 124 -20.41 17.65 -14.13
CA SER A 124 -21.33 17.99 -13.05
C SER A 124 -22.46 18.85 -13.60
N LEU A 125 -23.61 18.85 -12.91
CA LEU A 125 -24.67 19.85 -13.11
C LEU A 125 -24.43 21.12 -12.27
N ALA A 126 -23.39 21.15 -11.43
CA ALA A 126 -23.04 22.30 -10.60
C ALA A 126 -22.24 23.34 -11.41
N TYR A 127 -22.93 24.39 -11.87
CA TYR A 127 -22.34 25.51 -12.61
C TYR A 127 -22.15 26.75 -11.73
N GLY A 128 -21.03 27.47 -11.93
CA GLY A 128 -20.82 28.82 -11.41
C GLY A 128 -19.67 28.99 -10.41
N GLU A 129 -19.50 30.23 -9.94
CA GLU A 129 -18.42 30.68 -9.06
C GLU A 129 -18.28 29.85 -7.78
N ILE A 130 -17.04 29.59 -7.37
CA ILE A 130 -16.69 28.78 -6.18
C ILE A 130 -17.30 29.37 -4.91
N ASP A 131 -17.33 30.70 -4.78
CA ASP A 131 -17.89 31.40 -3.61
C ASP A 131 -19.41 31.22 -3.44
N LYS A 132 -20.12 30.83 -4.51
CA LYS A 132 -21.57 30.58 -4.50
C LYS A 132 -21.92 29.12 -4.29
N ILE A 133 -21.14 28.22 -4.89
CA ILE A 133 -21.28 26.76 -4.74
C ILE A 133 -19.91 26.20 -4.38
N PRO A 134 -19.64 25.87 -3.10
CA PRO A 134 -18.38 25.27 -2.67
C PRO A 134 -18.00 24.03 -3.49
N MET A 135 -16.70 23.85 -3.78
CA MET A 135 -16.25 22.78 -4.67
C MET A 135 -16.50 21.37 -4.09
N ASN A 136 -16.52 21.21 -2.75
CA ASN A 136 -16.84 19.96 -2.08
C ASN A 136 -18.31 19.52 -2.23
N LEU A 137 -19.21 20.40 -2.66
CA LEU A 137 -20.61 20.09 -2.97
C LEU A 137 -20.85 19.78 -4.45
N THR A 138 -19.79 19.57 -5.24
CA THR A 138 -19.89 19.27 -6.68
C THR A 138 -20.31 17.82 -6.89
N GLU A 139 -21.52 17.61 -7.39
CA GLU A 139 -22.09 16.27 -7.62
C GLU A 139 -21.67 15.72 -9.01
N PRO A 140 -21.24 14.45 -9.12
CA PRO A 140 -20.97 13.82 -10.41
C PRO A 140 -22.27 13.53 -11.19
N TYR A 141 -22.27 13.73 -12.51
CA TYR A 141 -23.43 13.49 -13.37
C TYR A 141 -23.22 12.39 -14.42
N GLN A 142 -22.45 12.63 -15.48
CA GLN A 142 -22.20 11.66 -16.56
C GLN A 142 -20.71 11.48 -16.82
N THR A 143 -20.30 10.24 -17.09
CA THR A 143 -18.93 9.94 -17.54
C THR A 143 -18.68 10.52 -18.92
N ILE A 144 -17.63 11.35 -19.03
CA ILE A 144 -17.19 12.01 -20.27
C ILE A 144 -15.90 11.43 -20.83
N ALA A 145 -15.08 10.80 -19.99
CA ALA A 145 -13.87 10.08 -20.41
C ALA A 145 -13.43 9.06 -19.35
N THR A 146 -12.60 8.10 -19.77
CA THR A 146 -11.86 7.21 -18.86
C THR A 146 -10.40 7.15 -19.30
N LEU A 147 -9.48 7.29 -18.35
CA LEU A 147 -8.06 7.03 -18.52
C LEU A 147 -7.73 5.71 -17.82
N THR A 148 -7.18 4.75 -18.56
CA THR A 148 -6.60 3.54 -18.00
C THR A 148 -5.10 3.74 -17.84
N LEU A 149 -4.57 3.50 -16.64
CA LEU A 149 -3.13 3.46 -16.35
C LEU A 149 -2.74 2.03 -16.03
N LYS A 150 -1.60 1.58 -16.56
CA LYS A 150 -1.03 0.28 -16.20
C LYS A 150 -0.30 0.38 -14.86
N LEU A 151 -0.51 -0.59 -14.00
CA LEU A 151 0.35 -0.82 -12.85
C LEU A 151 1.36 -1.90 -13.24
N ASN A 152 2.64 -1.57 -13.12
CA ASN A 152 3.67 -2.57 -12.95
C ASN A 152 3.65 -2.90 -11.45
N CYS A 153 2.98 -4.00 -11.09
CA CYS A 153 2.79 -4.50 -9.74
C CYS A 153 4.12 -4.97 -9.14
N ALA A 154 5.03 -4.02 -8.90
CA ALA A 154 6.36 -4.31 -8.43
C ALA A 154 6.31 -5.07 -7.09
N HIS A 155 7.22 -6.02 -6.95
CA HIS A 155 7.41 -6.80 -5.74
C HIS A 155 7.43 -5.88 -4.50
N TYR A 156 6.74 -6.30 -3.46
CA TYR A 156 6.72 -5.58 -2.18
C TYR A 156 7.09 -6.49 -1.03
N LEU A 157 7.66 -5.86 0.00
CA LEU A 157 7.96 -6.45 1.29
C LEU A 157 7.14 -5.70 2.35
N LEU A 158 6.04 -6.31 2.79
CA LEU A 158 5.31 -5.88 4.00
C LEU A 158 6.04 -6.43 5.22
N LEU A 159 6.22 -5.57 6.21
CA LEU A 159 6.87 -5.91 7.46
C LEU A 159 6.03 -5.40 8.63
N GLU A 160 5.69 -6.29 9.55
CA GLU A 160 4.97 -5.99 10.78
C GLU A 160 5.85 -6.43 11.96
N TYR A 161 6.27 -5.46 12.77
CA TYR A 161 6.95 -5.66 14.03
C TYR A 161 6.02 -5.24 15.17
N ASN A 162 5.91 -6.09 16.19
CA ASN A 162 5.16 -5.79 17.40
C ASN A 162 5.87 -6.35 18.63
N GLU A 163 6.19 -5.48 19.58
CA GLU A 163 6.80 -5.80 20.88
C GLU A 163 5.89 -5.30 22.00
N ASP A 164 5.39 -6.20 22.84
CA ASP A 164 4.57 -5.88 24.01
C ASP A 164 5.25 -6.46 25.26
N TYR A 165 5.64 -5.59 26.17
CA TYR A 165 6.26 -5.93 27.46
C TYR A 165 5.34 -5.47 28.59
N LEU A 166 5.03 -6.35 29.53
CA LEU A 166 4.03 -6.05 30.57
C LEU A 166 4.45 -6.60 31.94
N ARG A 167 4.47 -5.71 32.95
CA ARG A 167 4.99 -5.97 34.30
C ARG A 167 4.00 -5.53 35.39
N LEU A 168 3.70 -6.44 36.32
CA LEU A 168 2.61 -6.28 37.28
C LEU A 168 3.11 -6.23 38.74
N TYR A 169 2.29 -5.59 39.58
CA TYR A 169 2.66 -5.02 40.90
C TYR A 169 3.75 -3.92 40.83
N GLY A 170 3.95 -3.34 39.65
CA GLY A 170 4.76 -2.15 39.39
C GLY A 170 3.92 -0.87 39.35
N LYS A 171 3.30 -0.50 38.22
CA LYS A 171 3.12 -1.24 36.95
C LYS A 171 4.05 -0.71 35.86
N GLU A 172 4.21 -1.50 34.79
CA GLU A 172 4.67 -1.01 33.49
C GLU A 172 4.03 -1.81 32.35
N ARG A 173 3.69 -1.13 31.25
CA ARG A 173 3.48 -1.73 29.93
C ARG A 173 4.20 -0.90 28.88
N LYS A 174 4.94 -1.54 27.98
CA LYS A 174 5.47 -0.95 26.74
C LYS A 174 4.92 -1.72 25.55
N ASP A 175 4.32 -1.03 24.59
CA ASP A 175 3.74 -1.60 23.37
C ASP A 175 4.33 -0.80 22.19
N HIS A 176 5.16 -1.45 21.37
CA HIS A 176 5.82 -0.88 20.19
C HIS A 176 5.33 -1.60 18.94
N ARG A 177 4.74 -0.86 18.01
CA ARG A 177 4.22 -1.39 16.74
C ARG A 177 4.78 -0.60 15.58
N ILE A 178 5.44 -1.29 14.68
CA ILE A 178 5.97 -0.73 13.44
C ILE A 178 5.47 -1.56 12.28
N ARG A 179 4.78 -0.90 11.35
CA ARG A 179 4.37 -1.46 10.07
C ARG A 179 5.07 -0.69 8.97
N ALA A 180 5.75 -1.40 8.08
CA ALA A 180 6.44 -0.83 6.93
C ALA A 180 6.06 -1.58 5.66
N ILE A 181 5.78 -0.86 4.58
CA ILE A 181 5.65 -1.44 3.25
C ILE A 181 6.78 -0.88 2.42
N LEU A 182 7.63 -1.77 1.90
CA LEU A 182 8.76 -1.44 1.05
C LEU A 182 8.49 -1.96 -0.36
N ARG A 183 8.64 -1.10 -1.36
CA ARG A 183 8.84 -1.53 -2.74
C ARG A 183 10.25 -2.05 -2.88
N ILE A 184 10.41 -3.14 -3.63
CA ILE A 184 11.69 -3.76 -3.92
C ILE A 184 11.78 -4.07 -5.42
N ASP A 185 12.99 -4.03 -5.97
CA ASP A 185 13.29 -4.62 -7.28
C ASP A 185 14.00 -5.97 -7.05
N LEU A 186 13.80 -6.94 -7.95
CA LEU A 186 14.56 -8.19 -7.96
C LEU A 186 15.51 -8.21 -9.16
N GLU A 187 16.75 -8.60 -8.92
CA GLU A 187 17.77 -8.73 -9.95
C GLU A 187 18.48 -10.09 -9.84
N PRO A 188 18.90 -10.73 -10.94
CA PRO A 188 19.75 -11.92 -10.88
C PRO A 188 21.04 -11.69 -10.08
N TRP A 189 21.40 -12.66 -9.26
CA TRP A 189 22.65 -12.69 -8.51
C TRP A 189 23.68 -13.62 -9.17
N VAL A 190 24.74 -14.00 -8.44
CA VAL A 190 25.96 -14.65 -9.00
C VAL A 190 25.71 -16.03 -9.64
N ALA A 191 24.51 -16.61 -9.48
CA ALA A 191 24.03 -17.73 -10.29
C ALA A 191 22.60 -17.43 -10.75
N ASP A 192 22.24 -17.94 -11.93
CA ASP A 192 20.96 -17.65 -12.59
C ASP A 192 19.72 -18.05 -11.76
N ASN A 193 19.89 -18.98 -10.82
CA ASN A 193 18.84 -19.46 -9.91
C ASN A 193 18.81 -18.72 -8.54
N MET A 194 19.40 -17.52 -8.46
CA MET A 194 19.34 -16.67 -7.27
C MET A 194 18.93 -15.24 -7.63
N LEU A 195 17.90 -14.69 -6.99
CA LEU A 195 17.50 -13.29 -7.13
C LEU A 195 17.86 -12.49 -5.89
N ARG A 196 18.52 -11.34 -6.06
CA ARG A 196 18.79 -10.35 -5.00
C ARG A 196 17.71 -9.27 -4.94
N VAL A 197 17.31 -8.89 -3.73
CA VAL A 197 16.50 -7.69 -3.48
C VAL A 197 17.35 -6.41 -3.55
N THR A 198 16.89 -5.44 -4.35
CA THR A 198 17.50 -4.13 -4.57
C THR A 198 16.47 -2.99 -4.50
N ASN A 199 16.94 -1.74 -4.59
CA ASN A 199 16.12 -0.53 -4.70
C ASN A 199 15.00 -0.39 -3.64
N LEU A 200 15.27 -0.79 -2.40
CA LEU A 200 14.33 -0.69 -1.28
C LEU A 200 13.81 0.76 -1.17
N SER A 201 12.52 0.94 -1.42
CA SER A 201 11.85 2.25 -1.35
C SER A 201 10.68 2.15 -0.38
N LEU A 202 10.70 2.93 0.70
CA LEU A 202 9.59 2.96 1.67
C LEU A 202 8.35 3.58 1.02
N LEU A 203 7.22 2.86 1.04
CA LEU A 203 5.93 3.29 0.50
C LEU A 203 4.95 3.72 1.59
N GLU A 204 4.90 2.95 2.68
CA GLU A 204 4.07 3.21 3.85
C GLU A 204 4.89 2.93 5.10
N PHE A 205 4.74 3.77 6.12
CA PHE A 205 5.33 3.55 7.42
C PHE A 205 4.37 4.03 8.52
N GLN A 206 4.26 3.23 9.57
CA GLN A 206 3.52 3.57 10.77
C GLN A 206 4.28 3.03 11.97
N GLY A 207 5.02 3.90 12.65
CA GLY A 207 5.66 3.62 13.92
C GLY A 207 4.84 4.19 15.09
N SER A 208 4.59 3.37 16.10
CA SER A 208 3.98 3.83 17.35
C SER A 208 4.65 3.16 18.56
N ALA A 209 4.85 3.95 19.60
CA ALA A 209 5.42 3.54 20.87
C ALA A 209 4.52 4.06 21.99
N ASN A 210 4.13 3.19 22.91
CA ASN A 210 3.34 3.55 24.07
C ASN A 210 3.99 3.00 25.33
N ARG A 211 4.25 3.85 26.31
CA ARG A 211 4.62 3.43 27.67
C ARG A 211 3.53 3.87 28.65
N VAL A 212 3.00 2.92 29.40
CA VAL A 212 2.00 3.15 30.44
C VAL A 212 2.59 2.71 31.77
N SER A 213 2.84 3.66 32.66
CA SER A 213 3.36 3.41 34.01
C SER A 213 2.22 3.39 35.05
N ALA A 214 2.56 3.52 36.34
CA ALA A 214 1.57 3.68 37.40
C ALA A 214 1.03 5.12 37.50
N THR A 215 1.78 6.11 37.01
CA THR A 215 1.54 7.55 37.19
C THR A 215 1.34 8.29 35.86
N ASP A 216 2.01 7.83 34.81
CA ASP A 216 2.21 8.57 33.57
C ASP A 216 1.93 7.67 32.35
N GLN A 217 1.55 8.31 31.24
CA GLN A 217 1.44 7.70 29.93
C GLN A 217 2.26 8.54 28.96
N GLU A 218 3.22 7.91 28.28
CA GLU A 218 4.13 8.52 27.32
C GLU A 218 3.87 7.90 25.93
N HIS A 219 3.87 8.73 24.89
CA HIS A 219 3.61 8.31 23.53
C HIS A 219 4.63 8.88 22.54
N MET A 220 5.15 8.04 21.65
CA MET A 220 5.88 8.47 20.45
C MET A 220 5.22 7.90 19.19
N GLN A 221 5.29 8.67 18.12
CA GLN A 221 4.96 8.25 16.77
C GLN A 221 6.19 8.44 15.87
N ALA A 222 6.23 7.67 14.80
CA ALA A 222 7.17 7.85 13.72
C ALA A 222 6.43 7.63 12.40
N ASP A 223 6.35 8.68 11.59
CA ASP A 223 5.64 8.68 10.30
C ASP A 223 6.61 8.44 9.12
N THR A 224 7.91 8.39 9.40
CA THR A 224 8.95 8.17 8.41
C THR A 224 10.01 7.19 8.91
N ALA A 225 10.63 6.51 7.96
CA ALA A 225 11.85 5.74 8.17
C ALA A 225 12.70 5.81 6.88
N SER A 226 13.94 5.34 6.95
CA SER A 226 14.78 5.13 5.76
C SER A 226 15.50 3.79 5.82
N PRO A 227 15.57 3.03 4.70
CA PRO A 227 16.46 1.87 4.62
C PRO A 227 17.93 2.32 4.73
N ASP A 228 18.66 1.74 5.68
CA ASP A 228 20.12 1.82 5.74
C ASP A 228 20.74 1.12 4.51
N PHE A 229 21.97 1.49 4.14
CA PHE A 229 22.55 1.39 2.80
C PHE A 229 22.76 -0.04 2.21
N TYR A 230 22.23 -1.10 2.82
CA TYR A 230 22.47 -2.50 2.46
C TYR A 230 21.40 -3.10 1.53
N ASN A 231 21.50 -2.79 0.23
CA ASN A 231 20.71 -3.40 -0.86
C ASN A 231 21.16 -4.84 -1.23
N GLN A 232 21.30 -5.76 -0.27
CA GLN A 232 21.68 -7.18 -0.54
C GLN A 232 20.83 -8.18 0.26
N LEU A 233 19.58 -7.83 0.50
CA LEU A 233 18.93 -8.25 1.73
C LEU A 233 18.30 -9.64 1.71
N LEU A 234 17.96 -10.13 0.53
CA LEU A 234 17.10 -11.29 0.39
C LEU A 234 17.46 -11.98 -0.92
N LEU A 235 17.67 -13.28 -0.82
CA LEU A 235 18.17 -14.16 -1.86
C LEU A 235 17.16 -15.29 -2.04
N LEU A 236 16.38 -15.19 -3.11
CA LEU A 236 15.44 -16.23 -3.50
C LEU A 236 16.21 -17.31 -4.24
N PHE A 237 16.24 -18.53 -3.71
CA PHE A 237 16.78 -19.69 -4.41
C PHE A 237 15.67 -20.32 -5.24
N LEU A 238 15.85 -20.30 -6.57
CA LEU A 238 14.90 -20.84 -7.53
C LEU A 238 15.24 -22.30 -7.89
N ASP A 239 14.19 -23.08 -8.13
CA ASP A 239 14.26 -24.33 -8.87
C ASP A 239 14.68 -24.02 -10.33
N PRO A 240 15.73 -24.65 -10.86
CA PRO A 240 16.23 -24.34 -12.21
C PRO A 240 15.39 -24.93 -13.36
N GLU A 241 14.37 -25.74 -13.07
CA GLU A 241 13.45 -26.33 -14.06
C GLU A 241 12.06 -25.67 -14.04
N SER A 242 11.58 -25.21 -12.89
CA SER A 242 10.25 -24.56 -12.76
C SER A 242 10.26 -23.07 -12.43
N ASP A 243 11.43 -22.47 -12.13
CA ASP A 243 11.58 -21.12 -11.56
C ASP A 243 10.87 -20.91 -10.19
N ASP A 244 10.32 -21.96 -9.57
CA ASP A 244 9.69 -21.89 -8.24
C ASP A 244 10.73 -21.56 -7.17
N VAL A 245 10.44 -20.62 -6.27
CA VAL A 245 11.32 -20.35 -5.11
C VAL A 245 11.26 -21.51 -4.12
N GLN A 246 12.37 -22.26 -3.99
CA GLN A 246 12.51 -23.32 -3.00
C GLN A 246 13.02 -22.83 -1.64
N GLY A 247 13.68 -21.67 -1.60
CA GLY A 247 14.30 -21.17 -0.38
C GLY A 247 14.54 -19.67 -0.39
N LEU A 248 14.65 -19.10 0.82
CA LEU A 248 14.83 -17.67 1.04
C LEU A 248 15.94 -17.49 2.08
N ILE A 249 17.09 -16.97 1.65
CA ILE A 249 18.18 -16.54 2.55
C ILE A 249 18.00 -15.04 2.73
N TYR A 250 18.11 -14.54 3.96
CA TYR A 250 17.85 -13.15 4.27
C TYR A 250 18.93 -12.57 5.20
N GLU A 251 19.11 -11.26 5.12
CA GLU A 251 19.73 -10.41 6.13
C GLU A 251 18.65 -9.48 6.71
N ASP A 252 18.93 -8.79 7.81
CA ASP A 252 17.95 -7.89 8.44
C ASP A 252 17.88 -6.55 7.68
N VAL A 253 16.70 -6.07 7.25
CA VAL A 253 16.54 -4.67 6.78
C VAL A 253 16.80 -3.76 7.95
N PRO A 254 17.79 -2.86 7.93
CA PRO A 254 17.88 -1.85 8.96
C PRO A 254 17.03 -0.67 8.53
N LEU A 255 15.88 -0.47 9.16
CA LEU A 255 15.13 0.77 9.05
C LEU A 255 15.61 1.74 10.13
N LEU A 256 16.15 2.88 9.70
CA LEU A 256 16.40 4.04 10.56
C LEU A 256 15.06 4.77 10.75
N ILE A 257 14.64 4.99 12.00
CA ILE A 257 13.31 5.50 12.34
C ILE A 257 13.45 6.82 13.10
N ASP A 258 12.80 7.86 12.59
CA ASP A 258 12.77 9.18 13.23
C ASP A 258 11.54 9.29 14.15
N TRP A 259 11.77 9.20 15.47
CA TRP A 259 10.72 9.24 16.49
C TRP A 259 10.41 10.66 16.98
N HIS A 260 9.12 10.94 17.19
CA HIS A 260 8.60 12.22 17.68
C HIS A 260 7.56 11.98 18.79
N GLY A 261 7.54 12.82 19.82
CA GLY A 261 6.61 12.69 20.96
C GLY A 261 7.32 12.84 22.31
N ASP A 262 6.82 12.14 23.32
CA ASP A 262 7.40 12.11 24.67
C ASP A 262 8.72 11.33 24.70
N GLU A 263 9.67 11.72 25.55
CA GLU A 263 10.90 10.95 25.73
C GLU A 263 10.63 9.68 26.57
N ILE A 264 10.46 8.53 25.90
CA ILE A 264 10.28 7.23 26.57
C ILE A 264 11.66 6.72 27.06
N PRO A 265 11.88 6.50 28.38
CA PRO A 265 13.10 5.90 28.89
C PRO A 265 13.26 4.45 28.41
N GLU A 266 14.43 4.11 27.86
CA GLU A 266 14.62 2.89 27.05
C GLU A 266 13.56 2.81 25.93
N GLY A 267 13.50 3.86 25.11
CA GLY A 267 12.48 4.07 24.08
C GLY A 267 12.46 3.02 22.96
N PRO A 268 11.59 3.23 21.94
CA PRO A 268 11.60 2.37 20.77
C PRO A 268 13.00 2.36 20.11
N PRO A 269 13.40 1.27 19.45
CA PRO A 269 14.65 1.23 18.73
C PRO A 269 14.66 2.23 17.56
N ASP A 270 15.70 3.07 17.50
CA ASP A 270 15.99 3.98 16.37
C ASP A 270 16.39 3.22 15.09
N ARG A 271 16.78 1.95 15.25
CA ARG A 271 17.10 1.00 14.18
C ARG A 271 16.37 -0.30 14.44
N ILE A 272 15.37 -0.63 13.62
CA ILE A 272 14.84 -2.00 13.60
C ILE A 272 15.55 -2.79 12.51
N ASN A 273 16.15 -3.89 12.94
CA ASN A 273 16.54 -5.00 12.09
C ASN A 273 15.26 -5.79 11.76
N VAL A 274 14.77 -5.65 10.54
CA VAL A 274 13.50 -6.22 10.09
C VAL A 274 13.75 -7.45 9.22
N GLY A 275 13.38 -8.60 9.75
CA GLY A 275 13.56 -9.91 9.13
C GLY A 275 13.03 -11.01 10.05
N PRO A 276 12.99 -12.28 9.60
CA PRO A 276 12.63 -13.40 10.45
C PRO A 276 13.59 -13.56 11.65
N VAL A 277 13.10 -13.26 12.86
CA VAL A 277 13.94 -13.20 14.07
C VAL A 277 14.38 -14.59 14.51
N SER A 278 15.69 -14.79 14.58
CA SER A 278 16.28 -15.96 15.21
C SER A 278 16.35 -15.81 16.74
N GLU A 279 15.47 -16.51 17.46
CA GLU A 279 15.71 -16.85 18.87
C GLU A 279 15.71 -18.36 19.16
N HIS A 280 15.83 -19.18 18.11
CA HIS A 280 16.62 -20.38 18.24
C HIS A 280 18.05 -20.05 17.79
N ARG A 281 18.98 -20.05 18.74
CA ARG A 281 20.26 -20.71 18.47
C ARG A 281 19.94 -22.20 18.59
N PRO A 282 19.93 -22.99 17.51
CA PRO A 282 20.11 -24.42 17.67
C PRO A 282 21.44 -24.66 18.39
N ASP A 283 21.66 -25.84 18.99
CA ASP A 283 23.05 -26.24 19.26
C ASP A 283 23.83 -26.10 17.93
N LYS A 284 25.09 -25.65 17.97
CA LYS A 284 25.98 -25.66 16.79
C LYS A 284 25.95 -27.01 16.05
N ARG A 285 25.63 -28.11 16.74
CA ARG A 285 25.34 -29.42 16.15
C ARG A 285 24.07 -29.48 15.28
N GLU A 286 22.95 -28.94 15.74
CA GLU A 286 21.66 -28.98 15.03
C GLU A 286 21.71 -28.07 13.79
N ALA A 287 22.22 -26.84 13.95
CA ALA A 287 22.54 -25.92 12.88
C ALA A 287 23.39 -26.57 11.77
N ARG A 288 24.42 -27.30 12.19
CA ARG A 288 25.35 -28.01 11.29
C ARG A 288 24.72 -29.25 10.65
N LYS A 289 23.75 -29.89 11.30
CA LYS A 289 23.01 -31.02 10.75
C LYS A 289 22.02 -30.56 9.67
N ALA A 290 21.20 -29.54 9.94
CA ALA A 290 20.30 -28.97 8.93
C ALA A 290 21.04 -28.49 7.67
N GLY A 291 22.18 -27.80 7.85
CA GLY A 291 23.06 -27.40 6.73
C GLY A 291 23.87 -28.55 6.09
N GLN A 292 23.82 -29.76 6.65
CA GLN A 292 24.32 -30.99 6.01
C GLN A 292 23.23 -31.72 5.23
N ASP A 293 22.01 -31.77 5.79
CA ASP A 293 20.84 -32.40 5.16
C ASP A 293 20.46 -31.66 3.87
N LEU A 294 20.30 -30.32 3.92
CA LEU A 294 20.11 -29.47 2.73
C LEU A 294 21.22 -29.61 1.67
N ALA A 295 22.44 -29.97 2.07
CA ALA A 295 23.54 -30.13 1.12
C ALA A 295 23.43 -31.41 0.26
N GLY A 296 22.45 -32.27 0.54
CA GLY A 296 22.12 -33.45 -0.27
C GLY A 296 21.25 -33.14 -1.49
N ASP A 297 20.51 -32.03 -1.49
CA ASP A 297 19.45 -31.75 -2.47
C ASP A 297 19.96 -31.05 -3.75
N PHE A 298 21.28 -30.81 -3.88
CA PHE A 298 21.84 -29.99 -4.97
C PHE A 298 22.54 -30.78 -6.09
N PRO A 299 22.37 -30.39 -7.38
CA PRO A 299 22.92 -31.10 -8.55
C PRO A 299 24.44 -31.35 -8.49
N THR A 300 24.87 -32.53 -8.92
CA THR A 300 26.23 -33.05 -8.62
C THR A 300 27.36 -32.57 -9.53
N ASP A 301 27.10 -32.09 -10.75
CA ASP A 301 28.13 -31.96 -11.79
C ASP A 301 28.50 -30.54 -12.27
N ASN A 302 29.66 -30.47 -12.92
CA ASN A 302 30.42 -29.29 -13.37
C ASN A 302 31.21 -28.49 -12.29
N GLU A 303 32.28 -27.81 -12.72
CA GLU A 303 33.23 -27.14 -11.84
C GLU A 303 32.72 -25.80 -11.29
N THR A 304 31.92 -25.08 -12.08
CA THR A 304 31.21 -23.87 -11.64
C THR A 304 30.24 -24.20 -10.50
N ALA A 305 29.49 -25.30 -10.61
CA ALA A 305 28.62 -25.82 -9.56
C ALA A 305 29.41 -26.23 -8.30
N ARG A 306 30.67 -26.70 -8.41
CA ARG A 306 31.55 -26.95 -7.25
C ARG A 306 32.11 -25.68 -6.62
N ARG A 307 32.20 -24.58 -7.36
CA ARG A 307 32.57 -23.25 -6.83
C ARG A 307 31.37 -22.60 -6.15
N LEU A 308 30.21 -22.60 -6.81
CA LEU A 308 28.93 -22.15 -6.26
C LEU A 308 28.58 -22.94 -5.00
N ARG A 309 28.63 -24.28 -5.00
CA ARG A 309 28.45 -25.09 -3.78
C ARG A 309 29.45 -24.78 -2.68
N ARG A 310 30.69 -24.37 -2.96
CA ARG A 310 31.64 -23.93 -1.90
C ARG A 310 31.25 -22.58 -1.31
N MET A 311 30.81 -21.65 -2.15
CA MET A 311 30.31 -20.34 -1.73
C MET A 311 29.00 -20.46 -0.96
N GLN A 312 27.98 -21.10 -1.54
CA GLN A 312 26.70 -21.41 -0.93
C GLN A 312 26.87 -22.23 0.35
N ARG A 313 27.66 -23.32 0.38
CA ARG A 313 27.88 -24.08 1.63
C ARG A 313 28.60 -23.27 2.70
N SER A 314 29.46 -22.31 2.34
CA SER A 314 30.03 -21.36 3.31
C SER A 314 28.95 -20.43 3.86
N LEU A 315 28.15 -19.83 2.97
CA LEU A 315 27.02 -18.98 3.32
C LEU A 315 26.01 -19.74 4.20
N THR A 316 25.45 -20.87 3.74
CA THR A 316 24.52 -21.72 4.49
C THR A 316 25.10 -22.22 5.82
N GLN A 317 26.41 -22.50 5.94
CA GLN A 317 27.01 -22.87 7.24
C GLN A 317 27.24 -21.68 8.18
N GLN A 318 27.34 -20.46 7.65
CA GLN A 318 27.34 -19.24 8.45
C GLN A 318 25.90 -18.88 8.88
N PHE A 319 24.92 -18.99 7.96
CA PHE A 319 23.51 -18.67 8.18
C PHE A 319 22.76 -19.71 9.03
N SER A 320 23.01 -21.02 8.86
CA SER A 320 22.31 -22.06 9.66
C SER A 320 22.68 -22.02 11.15
N ALA A 321 23.81 -21.38 11.50
CA ALA A 321 24.21 -21.11 12.87
C ALA A 321 23.49 -19.90 13.50
N THR A 322 22.74 -19.13 12.71
CA THR A 322 22.17 -17.83 13.11
C THR A 322 20.71 -17.62 12.73
N GLN A 323 20.02 -18.59 12.09
CA GLN A 323 18.66 -18.38 11.57
C GLN A 323 17.65 -19.43 12.05
N VAL A 324 16.47 -18.93 12.40
CA VAL A 324 15.24 -19.73 12.51
C VAL A 324 14.59 -19.67 11.15
N HIS A 325 14.20 -20.82 10.60
CA HIS A 325 13.30 -20.83 9.45
C HIS A 325 11.95 -20.27 9.93
N PRO A 326 11.46 -19.13 9.40
CA PRO A 326 10.06 -18.79 9.60
C PRO A 326 9.18 -19.92 9.08
N ASP A 327 7.93 -19.98 9.54
CA ASP A 327 6.88 -20.80 8.92
C ASP A 327 6.69 -20.32 7.47
N ASN A 328 7.45 -20.89 6.52
CA ASN A 328 7.39 -20.57 5.10
C ASN A 328 6.03 -21.01 4.53
N ARG A 329 5.01 -20.16 4.70
CA ARG A 329 3.67 -20.39 4.15
C ARG A 329 3.62 -19.88 2.72
N VAL A 330 4.29 -20.60 1.84
CA VAL A 330 4.17 -20.39 0.39
C VAL A 330 2.73 -20.70 -0.01
N LYS A 331 2.08 -19.74 -0.66
CA LYS A 331 0.76 -19.93 -1.28
C LYS A 331 0.77 -19.37 -2.70
N THR A 332 0.97 -20.26 -3.67
CA THR A 332 0.75 -19.92 -5.08
C THR A 332 -0.75 -19.82 -5.33
N THR A 333 -1.23 -18.64 -5.74
CA THR A 333 -2.65 -18.42 -6.02
C THR A 333 -2.78 -17.65 -7.32
N GLN A 334 -3.34 -18.28 -8.36
CA GLN A 334 -3.66 -17.64 -9.65
C GLN A 334 -2.49 -17.01 -10.44
N GLY A 335 -1.24 -17.33 -10.10
CA GLY A 335 -0.03 -16.84 -10.78
C GLY A 335 0.87 -16.05 -9.84
N GLU A 336 0.27 -15.34 -8.88
CA GLU A 336 0.99 -14.66 -7.80
C GLU A 336 1.66 -15.70 -6.87
N THR A 337 2.93 -15.45 -6.53
CA THR A 337 3.68 -16.27 -5.58
C THR A 337 3.90 -15.50 -4.29
N PHE A 338 3.06 -15.82 -3.30
CA PHE A 338 3.09 -15.22 -1.98
C PHE A 338 3.97 -16.02 -1.02
N PHE A 339 4.98 -15.34 -0.45
CA PHE A 339 5.75 -15.82 0.68
C PHE A 339 5.37 -15.01 1.90
N ALA A 340 5.05 -15.68 3.00
CA ALA A 340 5.02 -15.04 4.29
C ALA A 340 5.71 -15.91 5.32
N GLY A 341 6.23 -15.24 6.34
CA GLY A 341 6.71 -15.86 7.55
C GLY A 341 6.23 -15.07 8.76
N GLU A 342 5.71 -15.80 9.74
CA GLU A 342 5.44 -15.27 11.06
C GLU A 342 6.39 -15.93 12.07
N GLY A 343 6.63 -15.21 13.16
CA GLY A 343 7.23 -15.84 14.32
C GLY A 343 7.03 -15.00 15.57
N SER A 344 7.30 -15.63 16.70
CA SER A 344 7.12 -15.01 17.99
C SER A 344 8.12 -15.54 19.00
N TRP A 345 8.49 -14.67 19.92
CA TRP A 345 9.31 -14.98 21.07
C TRP A 345 8.60 -14.48 22.32
N GLU A 346 8.57 -15.32 23.35
CA GLU A 346 7.96 -14.97 24.64
C GLU A 346 8.91 -15.35 25.77
N LYS A 347 9.26 -14.37 26.61
CA LYS A 347 10.06 -14.58 27.82
C LYS A 347 9.22 -14.24 29.04
N LYS A 348 8.98 -15.26 29.87
CA LYS A 348 8.22 -15.13 31.13
C LYS A 348 9.16 -14.78 32.28
N PHE A 349 8.74 -13.82 33.09
CA PHE A 349 9.40 -13.42 34.33
C PHE A 349 8.48 -13.73 35.52
N SER A 350 9.01 -13.68 36.73
CA SER A 350 8.22 -13.87 37.96
C SER A 350 7.08 -12.86 38.13
N ASN A 351 7.16 -11.68 37.47
CA ASN A 351 6.26 -10.55 37.65
C ASN A 351 5.73 -9.98 36.31
N GLY A 352 5.82 -10.72 35.20
CA GLY A 352 5.46 -10.19 33.88
C GLY A 352 5.93 -11.04 32.70
N HIS A 353 5.79 -10.52 31.49
CA HIS A 353 6.28 -11.15 30.27
C HIS A 353 6.81 -10.12 29.26
N HIS A 354 7.74 -10.56 28.43
CA HIS A 354 8.14 -9.93 27.18
C HIS A 354 7.56 -10.76 26.05
N ARG A 355 6.88 -10.13 25.09
CA ARG A 355 6.56 -10.75 23.81
C ARG A 355 7.13 -9.91 22.68
N LYS A 356 7.80 -10.58 21.74
CA LYS A 356 8.12 -10.04 20.41
C LYS A 356 7.39 -10.88 19.38
N THR A 357 6.83 -10.21 18.38
CA THR A 357 6.13 -10.81 17.25
C THR A 357 6.58 -10.11 15.99
N TYR A 358 6.82 -10.89 14.95
CA TYR A 358 7.21 -10.40 13.64
C TYR A 358 6.41 -11.15 12.58
N ARG A 359 6.03 -10.43 11.54
CA ARG A 359 5.46 -10.98 10.31
C ARG A 359 6.07 -10.24 9.14
N TRP A 360 6.43 -10.97 8.11
CA TRP A 360 6.85 -10.42 6.83
C TRP A 360 6.06 -11.10 5.73
N GLU A 361 5.76 -10.35 4.68
CA GLU A 361 5.12 -10.85 3.47
C GLU A 361 5.86 -10.29 2.26
N LEU A 362 6.28 -11.18 1.37
CA LEU A 362 6.88 -10.90 0.08
C LEU A 362 5.90 -11.38 -0.98
N LEU A 363 5.34 -10.44 -1.76
CA LEU A 363 4.56 -10.77 -2.93
C LEU A 363 5.46 -10.69 -4.17
N LEU A 364 5.50 -11.78 -4.94
CA LEU A 364 6.06 -11.84 -6.27
C LEU A 364 4.92 -11.99 -7.29
N ASP A 365 5.03 -11.28 -8.41
CA ASP A 365 4.03 -11.14 -9.48
C ASP A 365 4.52 -11.81 -10.77
#